data_AF-X1QJN4-F1
#
_entry.id   AF-X1QJN4-F1
#
_cell.length_a   1.000
_cell.length_b   1.000
_cell.length_c   1.000
_cell.angle_alpha   90.00
_cell.angle_beta   90.00
_cell.angle_gamma   90.00
#
_symmetry.space_group_name_H-M   'P 1'
#
loop_
_entity.id
_entity.type
_entity.pdbx_description
1 polymer ?
#
loop_
_entity_poly.entity_id
_entity_poly.type
_entity_poly.pdbx_seq_one_letter_code
_entity_poly.pdbx_strand_id
1 'polypeptide(L)' 'MEDSVIEKIKEKLDIVEIIESYLKLGKAGVNYRALCPFQKI' A
#
# COMPACT_ATOMS: atom_id res chain seq x y z
N MET A 1 9.45 22.24 -12.75
CA MET A 1 9.30 20.83 -13.16
C MET A 1 7.82 20.54 -13.07
N GLU A 2 7.17 20.20 -14.19
CA GLU A 2 5.79 19.73 -14.14
C GLU A 2 5.73 18.50 -13.23
N ASP A 3 4.79 18.49 -12.28
CA ASP A 3 4.47 17.28 -11.54
C ASP A 3 4.20 16.18 -12.56
N SER A 4 5.13 15.24 -12.62
CA SER A 4 5.02 14.13 -13.56
C SER A 4 3.69 13.43 -13.29
N VAL A 5 3.05 12.91 -14.34
CA VAL A 5 1.80 12.14 -14.21
C VAL A 5 1.89 11.08 -13.09
N ILE A 6 3.09 10.56 -12.85
CA ILE A 6 3.42 9.63 -11.77
C ILE A 6 3.14 10.22 -10.38
N GLU A 7 3.52 11.47 -10.11
CA GLU A 7 3.29 12.10 -8.80
C GLU A 7 1.79 12.32 -8.55
N LYS A 8 1.05 12.78 -9.56
CA LYS A 8 -0.41 12.91 -9.47
C LYS A 8 -1.13 11.58 -9.22
N ILE A 9 -0.56 10.46 -9.67
CA ILE A 9 -1.08 9.12 -9.40
C ILE A 9 -0.81 8.74 -7.94
N LYS A 10 0.42 8.94 -7.46
CA LYS A 10 0.79 8.63 -6.07
C LYS A 10 -0.01 9.44 -5.06
N GLU A 11 -0.26 10.72 -5.32
CA GLU A 11 -1.04 11.59 -4.42
C GLU A 11 -2.50 11.15 -4.27
N LYS A 12 -3.08 10.53 -5.31
CA LYS A 12 -4.48 10.12 -5.33
C LYS A 12 -4.72 8.71 -4.81
N LEU A 13 -3.68 7.89 -4.72
CA LEU A 13 -3.79 6.49 -4.35
C LEU A 13 -3.44 6.29 -2.87
N ASP A 14 -4.31 5.61 -2.14
CA ASP A 14 -3.98 5.08 -0.82
C ASP A 14 -3.40 3.66 -0.96
N ILE A 15 -2.15 3.49 -0.54
CA ILE A 15 -1.48 2.19 -0.60
C ILE A 15 -2.14 1.14 0.31
N VAL A 16 -2.79 1.55 1.40
CA VAL A 16 -3.49 0.64 2.32
C VAL A 16 -4.72 0.05 1.61
N GLU A 17 -5.53 0.89 0.96
CA GLU A 17 -6.72 0.45 0.21
C GLU A 17 -6.35 -0.52 -0.91
N ILE A 18 -5.30 -0.21 -1.67
CA ILE A 18 -4.83 -1.09 -2.74
C ILE A 18 -4.41 -2.44 -2.16
N ILE A 19 -3.59 -2.46 -1.12
CA ILE A 19 -3.08 -3.72 -0.56
C ILE A 19 -4.21 -4.54 0.11
N GLU A 20 -5.20 -3.90 0.73
CA GLU A 20 -6.35 -4.59 1.34
C GLU A 20 -7.20 -5.36 0.32
N SER A 21 -7.17 -4.97 -0.96
CA SER A 21 -7.81 -5.73 -2.04
C SER A 21 -7.11 -7.07 -2.35
N TYR A 22 -5.85 -7.24 -1.92
CA TYR A 22 -5.04 -8.45 -2.16
C TYR A 22 -4.75 -9.24 -0.89
N LEU A 23 -4.58 -8.58 0.26
CA LEU A 23 -4.15 -9.16 1.51
C LEU A 23 -5.01 -8.66 2.65
N LYS A 24 -5.35 -9.56 3.58
CA LYS A 24 -5.98 -9.14 4.84
C LYS A 24 -4.95 -8.40 5.70
N LEU A 25 -5.05 -7.08 5.75
CA LEU A 25 -4.23 -6.26 6.65
C LEU A 25 -4.83 -6.26 8.06
N GLY A 26 -3.93 -6.23 9.06
CA GLY A 26 -4.28 -6.00 10.46
C GLY A 26 -3.57 -4.77 10.99
N LYS A 27 -4.27 -3.92 11.74
CA LYS A 27 -3.70 -2.74 12.37
C LYS A 27 -2.66 -3.11 13.44
N ALA A 28 -1.53 -2.41 13.44
CA ALA A 28 -0.41 -2.60 14.36
C ALA A 28 0.14 -1.22 14.77
N GLY A 29 -0.55 -0.58 15.72
CA GLY A 29 -0.26 0.79 16.11
C GLY A 29 -0.60 1.77 14.97
N VAL A 30 0.40 2.55 14.54
CA VAL A 30 0.28 3.48 13.41
C VAL A 30 0.44 2.79 12.04
N ASN A 31 0.88 1.52 12.03
CA ASN A 31 1.16 0.75 10.82
C ASN A 31 0.13 -0.37 10.59
N TYR A 32 0.27 -1.07 9.46
CA TYR A 32 -0.46 -2.29 9.12
C TYR A 32 0.50 -3.46 8.95
N ARG A 33 0.04 -4.68 9.24
CA ARG A 33 0.81 -5.92 9.08
C ARG A 33 -0.03 -7.01 8.41
N ALA A 34 0.64 -7.86 7.64
CA ALA A 34 0.08 -9.06 7.02
C ALA A 34 1.18 -10.11 6.80
N LEU A 35 0.81 -11.31 6.37
CA LEU A 35 1.77 -12.30 5.90
C LEU A 35 2.38 -11.82 4.58
N CYS A 36 3.70 -11.94 4.46
CA CYS A 36 4.41 -11.59 3.23
C CYS A 36 3.99 -12.56 2.10
N PRO A 37 3.50 -12.06 0.95
CA PRO A 37 3.17 -12.92 -0.19
C PRO A 37 4.39 -13.28 -1.06
N PHE A 38 5.55 -12.64 -0.84
CA PHE A 38 6.71 -12.73 -1.73
C PHE A 38 7.79 -13.70 -1.24
N GLN A 39 7.86 -13.96 0.06
CA GLN A 39 8.83 -14.87 0.65
C GLN A 39 8.09 -16.05 1.31
N LYS A 40 8.60 -17.27 1.12
CA LYS A 40 8.12 -18.41 1.93
C LYS A 40 8.58 -18.23 3.37
N ILE A 41 7.62 -18.36 4.28
CA ILE A 41 7.84 -18.49 5.73
C ILE A 41 8.62 -19.77 6.02
#